data_AF-A0A7G2EUE3-F1
#
_entry.id   AF-A0A7G2EUE3-F1
#
_cell.length_a   1.000
_cell.length_b   1.000
_cell.length_c   1.000
_cell.angle_alpha   90.00
_cell.angle_beta   90.00
_cell.angle_gamma   90.00
#
_symmetry.space_group_name_H-M   'P 1'
#
loop_
_entity.id
_entity.type
_entity.pdbx_description
1 polymer ?
#
loop_
_entity_poly.entity_id
_entity_poly.type
_entity_poly.pdbx_seq_one_letter_code
_entity_poly.pdbx_strand_id
1 'polypeptide(L)' 'MEIVVKKDQVESVINTIIDGARTGEIGDGKIFVLPVSDVIRVRTGERGEKAEKMTGDMLSPS' A
#
# COMPACT_ATOMS: atom_id res chain seq x y z
N MET A 1 -1.89 3.25 10.65
CA MET A 1 -1.65 3.50 9.21
C MET A 1 -2.32 2.40 8.44
N GLU A 2 -3.03 2.73 7.37
CA GLU A 2 -3.67 1.75 6.50
C GLU A 2 -3.30 2.10 5.06
N ILE A 3 -2.83 1.11 4.32
CA ILE A 3 -2.32 1.27 2.96
C ILE A 3 -2.85 0.09 2.15
N VAL A 4 -3.56 0.40 1.06
CA VAL A 4 -4.05 -0.60 0.10
C VAL A 4 -3.22 -0.44 -1.17
N VAL A 5 -2.60 -1.52 -1.62
CA VAL A 5 -1.72 -1.56 -2.79
C VAL A 5 -1.93 -2.83 -3.59
N LYS A 6 -1.42 -2.86 -4.82
CA LYS A 6 -1.35 -4.09 -5.62
C LYS A 6 -0.47 -5.15 -4.96
N LYS A 7 -0.75 -6.42 -5.28
CA LYS A 7 -0.04 -7.58 -4.74
C LYS A 7 1.48 -7.53 -4.96
N ASP A 8 1.92 -7.00 -6.09
CA ASP A 8 3.33 -6.87 -6.46
C ASP A 8 4.08 -5.79 -5.67
N GLN A 9 3.38 -4.88 -4.98
CA GLN A 9 3.96 -3.79 -4.19
C GLN A 9 4.03 -4.10 -2.68
N VAL A 10 3.39 -5.19 -2.23
CA VAL A 10 3.25 -5.53 -0.80
C VAL A 10 4.59 -5.56 -0.08
N GLU A 11 5.58 -6.30 -0.60
CA GLU A 11 6.90 -6.44 0.03
C GLU A 11 7.66 -5.10 0.09
N SER A 12 7.55 -4.28 -0.95
CA SER A 12 8.19 -2.96 -0.99
C SER A 12 7.62 -2.02 0.09
N VAL A 13 6.30 -2.03 0.29
CA VAL A 13 5.65 -1.24 1.34
C VAL A 13 6.03 -1.73 2.73
N ILE A 14 6.01 -3.05 2.95
CA ILE A 14 6.38 -3.65 4.24
C ILE A 14 7.80 -3.22 4.63
N ASN A 15 8.77 -3.38 3.72
CA ASN A 15 10.16 -3.02 3.99
C ASN A 15 10.30 -1.52 4.28
N THR A 16 9.63 -0.67 3.50
CA THR A 16 9.66 0.79 3.72
C THR A 16 9.13 1.18 5.12
N ILE A 17 8.05 0.54 5.57
CA ILE A 17 7.50 0.79 6.91
C ILE A 17 8.48 0.32 7.98
N ILE A 18 9.07 -0.88 7.82
CA ILE A 18 10.05 -1.41 8.77
C ILE A 18 11.24 -0.46 8.91
N ASP A 19 11.82 -0.04 7.79
CA ASP A 19 13.01 0.82 7.78
C ASP A 19 12.73 2.19 8.40
N GLY A 20 11.52 2.73 8.23
CA GLY A 20 11.12 4.01 8.79
C GLY A 20 10.66 3.98 10.25
N ALA A 21 10.14 2.85 10.72
CA ALA A 21 9.50 2.74 12.05
C ALA A 21 10.31 1.96 13.09
N ARG A 22 11.29 1.13 12.69
CA ARG A 22 12.07 0.30 13.60
C ARG A 22 13.03 1.14 14.44
N THR A 23 12.90 1.06 15.76
CA THR A 23 13.87 1.62 16.72
C THR A 23 14.82 0.56 17.26
N GLY A 24 14.43 -0.72 17.19
CA GLY A 24 15.16 -1.85 17.78
C GLY A 24 14.62 -2.28 19.15
N GLU A 25 13.66 -1.55 19.70
CA GLU A 25 13.10 -1.79 21.03
C GLU A 25 11.82 -2.62 21.00
N ILE A 26 11.51 -3.26 22.13
CA ILE A 26 10.22 -3.94 22.31
C ILE A 26 9.11 -2.89 22.24
N GLY A 27 8.22 -3.03 21.26
CA GLY A 27 7.11 -2.11 21.07
C GLY A 27 7.08 -1.43 19.70
N ASP A 28 8.06 -1.66 18.81
CA ASP A 28 8.10 -1.16 17.42
C ASP A 28 6.85 -1.49 16.58
N GLY A 29 6.04 -2.46 17.03
CA GLY A 29 4.70 -2.72 16.51
C GLY A 29 4.59 -4.00 15.70
N LYS A 30 3.54 -4.08 14.88
CA LYS A 30 3.22 -5.21 14.01
C LYS A 30 2.63 -4.70 12.71
N ILE A 31 2.92 -5.40 11.62
CA ILE A 31 2.29 -5.19 10.33
C ILE A 31 1.38 -6.38 10.07
N PHE A 32 0.13 -6.12 9.70
CA PHE A 32 -0.81 -7.14 9.28
C PHE A 32 -1.11 -6.97 7.79
N VAL A 33 -1.12 -8.08 7.06
CA VAL A 33 -1.46 -8.11 5.63
C VAL A 33 -2.83 -8.76 5.51
N LEU A 34 -3.80 -8.02 4.98
CA LEU A 34 -5.16 -8.48 4.79
C LEU A 34 -5.52 -8.43 3.30
N PRO A 35 -6.26 -9.42 2.76
CA PRO A 35 -6.73 -9.36 1.39
C PRO A 35 -7.81 -8.29 1.24
N VAL A 36 -7.69 -7.45 0.21
CA VAL A 36 -8.73 -6.51 -0.24
C VAL A 36 -9.24 -6.98 -1.59
N SER A 37 -10.55 -7.24 -1.69
CA SER A 37 -11.13 -7.84 -2.90
C SER A 37 -11.42 -6.84 -4.02
N ASP A 38 -11.68 -5.56 -3.70
CA ASP A 38 -11.94 -4.51 -4.68
C ASP A 38 -11.62 -3.13 -4.10
N VAL A 39 -11.33 -2.17 -4.97
CA VAL A 39 -11.09 -0.76 -4.64
C VAL A 39 -12.02 0.07 -5.51
N ILE A 40 -12.71 1.05 -4.92
CA ILE A 40 -13.66 1.91 -5.65
C ILE A 40 -13.32 3.38 -5.41
N ARG A 41 -13.13 4.13 -6.49
CA ARG A 41 -12.91 5.58 -6.42
C ARG A 41 -14.25 6.30 -6.49
N VAL A 42 -14.72 6.83 -5.36
CA VAL A 42 -16.05 7.49 -5.25
C VAL A 42 -16.29 8.55 -6.32
N ARG A 43 -15.29 9.39 -6.62
CA ARG A 43 -15.43 10.50 -7.58
C ARG A 43 -15.73 10.05 -9.01
N THR A 44 -15.21 8.90 -9.44
CA THR A 44 -15.27 8.46 -10.85
C THR A 44 -16.05 7.15 -11.03
N GLY A 45 -16.31 6.41 -9.95
CA GLY A 45 -16.90 5.08 -10.00
C GLY A 45 -15.94 3.99 -10.53
N GLU A 46 -14.69 4.33 -10.80
CA GLU A 46 -13.68 3.35 -11.22
C GLU A 46 -13.51 2.26 -10.16
N ARG A 47 -13.20 1.04 -10.62
CA ARG A 47 -12.99 -0.16 -9.79
C ARG A 47 -11.64 -0.80 -10.03
N GLY A 48 -11.22 -1.69 -9.12
CA GLY A 48 -9.98 -2.46 -9.21
C GLY A 48 -8.74 -1.57 -9.38
N GLU A 49 -7.83 -2.00 -10.25
CA GLU A 49 -6.55 -1.30 -10.48
C GLU A 49 -6.70 0.15 -10.92
N LYS A 50 -7.75 0.51 -11.68
CA LYS A 50 -7.97 1.90 -12.09
C LYS A 50 -8.31 2.82 -10.91
N ALA A 51 -9.00 2.27 -9.92
CA ALA A 51 -9.35 2.98 -8.70
C ALA A 51 -8.17 3.09 -7.74
N GLU A 52 -7.38 2.01 -7.63
CA GLU A 52 -6.19 1.92 -6.79
C GLU A 52 -5.05 2.80 -7.33
N LYS A 53 -4.82 2.79 -8.64
CA LYS A 53 -3.73 3.52 -9.27
C LYS A 53 -3.85 5.03 -9.09
N MET A 54 -2.77 5.64 -8.62
CA MET A 54 -2.62 7.09 -8.52
C MET A 54 -1.77 7.62 -9.67
N THR A 55 -2.11 8.78 -10.23
CA THR A 55 -1.29 9.41 -11.26
C THR A 55 0.05 9.86 -10.64
N GLY A 56 1.18 9.44 -11.23
CA GLY A 56 2.53 9.71 -10.69
C GLY A 56 3.02 8.68 -9.66
N ASP A 57 2.44 7.48 -9.66
CA ASP A 57 2.89 6.38 -8.82
C ASP A 57 4.32 5.94 -9.15
N MET A 58 4.95 5.27 -8.18
CA MET A 58 6.36 4.85 -8.20
C MET A 58 6.74 3.95 -9.41
N LEU A 59 5.74 3.44 -10.14
CA LEU A 59 5.88 2.57 -11.31
C LEU A 59 5.37 3.21 -12.61
N SER A 60 4.97 4.47 -12.60
CA SER A 60 4.67 5.20 -13.84
C SER A 60 5.98 5.41 -14.62
N PRO A 61 6.15 4.80 -15.82
CA PRO A 61 7.28 5.15 -16.66
C PRO A 61 7.10 6.61 -17.10
N SER A 62 8.17 7.38 -16.97
CA SER A 62 8.32 8.70 -17.61
C SER A 62 8.02 8.63 -19.10
#